data_AF-A0A1F6CQT2-F1
#
_entry.id   AF-A0A1F6CQT2-F1
#
_cell.length_a   1.000
_cell.length_b   1.000
_cell.length_c   1.000
_cell.angle_alpha   90.00
_cell.angle_beta   90.00
_cell.angle_gamma   90.00
#
_symmetry.space_group_name_H-M   'P 1'
#
loop_
_entity.id
_entity.type
_entity.pdbx_description
1 polymer ?
#
loop_
_entity_poly.entity_id
_entity_poly.type
_entity_poly.pdbx_seq_one_letter_code
_entity_poly.pdbx_strand_id
1 'polypeptide(L)'
;MNYTPFRSQIPETHDAPMREPQTHSSMTLAHVDIICEIRRKMLFSLKGDIPTALADMLDKKIKHEDAALRTLLGADEKKAEMNAQMSVDLRSEYFIQKSLDANLL
;
A
#
# COMPACT_ATOMS: atom_id res chain seq x y z
N MET A 1 46.95 -40.88 -4.91
CA MET A 1 46.10 -39.83 -4.33
C MET A 1 45.47 -39.08 -5.48
N ASN A 2 44.17 -39.24 -5.71
CA ASN A 2 43.45 -38.67 -6.84
C ASN A 2 42.58 -37.51 -6.34
N TYR A 3 42.88 -36.29 -6.80
CA TYR A 3 42.08 -35.09 -6.55
C TYR A 3 40.95 -35.04 -7.58
N THR A 4 39.69 -35.18 -7.14
CA THR A 4 38.51 -34.84 -7.94
C THR A 4 38.09 -33.40 -7.64
N PRO A 5 37.98 -32.50 -8.63
CA PRO A 5 37.55 -31.14 -8.38
C PRO A 5 36.04 -31.08 -8.11
N PHE A 6 35.68 -30.28 -7.11
CA PHE A 6 34.30 -30.00 -6.70
C PHE A 6 33.59 -29.23 -7.84
N ARG A 7 32.76 -29.93 -8.62
CA ARG A 7 31.90 -29.31 -9.63
C ARG A 7 30.81 -28.53 -8.90
N SER A 8 30.92 -27.21 -8.88
CA SER A 8 29.89 -26.30 -8.38
C SER A 8 28.58 -26.56 -9.14
N GLN A 9 27.63 -27.24 -8.50
CA GLN A 9 26.26 -27.32 -8.98
C GLN A 9 25.58 -26.03 -8.56
N ILE A 10 25.64 -25.01 -9.41
CA ILE A 10 24.72 -23.88 -9.34
C ILE A 10 23.35 -24.46 -9.68
N PRO A 11 22.35 -24.44 -8.77
CA PRO A 11 21.01 -24.83 -9.13
C PRO A 11 20.50 -23.84 -10.17
N GLU A 12 20.13 -24.34 -11.34
CA GLU A 12 19.35 -23.60 -12.32
C GLU A 12 18.12 -23.05 -11.60
N THR A 13 18.04 -21.72 -11.50
CA THR A 13 16.86 -21.03 -11.00
C THR A 13 15.73 -21.34 -11.96
N HIS A 14 14.94 -22.35 -11.61
CA HIS A 14 13.61 -22.58 -12.15
C HIS A 14 12.86 -21.25 -12.14
N ASP A 15 12.34 -20.88 -13.32
CA ASP A 15 11.36 -19.83 -13.53
C ASP A 15 10.32 -19.85 -12.39
N ALA A 16 10.51 -18.96 -11.42
CA ALA A 16 9.48 -18.65 -10.47
C ALA A 16 8.37 -17.98 -11.29
N PRO A 17 7.13 -18.49 -11.28
CA PRO A 17 6.04 -17.80 -11.96
C PRO A 17 5.98 -16.39 -11.40
N MET A 18 6.15 -15.40 -12.28
CA MET A 18 5.90 -14.00 -11.96
C MET A 18 4.51 -13.97 -11.32
N ARG A 19 4.48 -13.71 -10.00
CA ARG A 19 3.25 -13.37 -9.31
C ARG A 19 2.71 -12.17 -10.04
N GLU A 20 1.67 -12.37 -10.85
CA GLU A 20 0.92 -11.27 -11.44
C GLU A 20 0.63 -10.29 -10.30
N PRO A 21 0.89 -8.98 -10.49
CA PRO A 21 0.57 -8.00 -9.48
C PRO A 21 -0.93 -8.11 -9.26
N GLN A 22 -1.33 -8.66 -8.11
CA GLN A 22 -2.72 -8.64 -7.69
C GLN A 22 -3.13 -7.18 -7.77
N THR A 23 -4.03 -6.86 -8.71
CA THR A 23 -4.70 -5.58 -8.79
C THR A 23 -5.55 -5.48 -7.53
N HIS A 24 -4.92 -5.08 -6.43
CA HIS A 24 -5.60 -4.66 -5.24
C HIS A 24 -6.46 -3.48 -5.68
N SER A 25 -7.77 -3.69 -5.76
CA SER A 25 -8.73 -2.60 -5.88
C SER A 25 -8.32 -1.55 -4.86
N SER A 26 -7.88 -0.37 -5.32
CA SER A 26 -7.34 0.61 -4.38
C SER A 26 -8.43 0.93 -3.37
N MET A 27 -8.12 0.73 -2.10
CA MET A 27 -9.05 1.07 -1.05
C MET A 27 -9.17 2.60 -1.05
N THR A 28 -10.38 3.12 -1.19
CA THR A 28 -10.65 4.56 -1.18
C THR A 28 -11.30 4.96 0.14
N LEU A 29 -11.28 6.25 0.46
CA LEU A 29 -11.98 6.77 1.64
C LEU A 29 -13.48 6.42 1.61
N ALA A 30 -14.12 6.50 0.43
CA ALA A 30 -15.51 6.12 0.25
C ALA A 30 -15.76 4.63 0.56
N HIS A 31 -14.85 3.74 0.17
CA HIS A 31 -14.95 2.33 0.53
C HIS A 31 -14.80 2.11 2.04
N VAL A 32 -13.91 2.85 2.71
CA VAL A 32 -13.76 2.79 4.19
C VAL A 32 -15.05 3.25 4.88
N ASP A 33 -15.67 4.34 4.41
CA ASP A 33 -16.95 4.85 4.95
C ASP A 33 -18.04 3.78 4.86
N ILE A 34 -18.21 3.16 3.69
CA ILE A 34 -19.21 2.10 3.47
C ILE A 34 -18.97 0.91 4.40
N ILE A 35 -17.72 0.44 4.50
CA ILE A 35 -17.38 -0.72 5.35
C ILE A 35 -17.62 -0.40 6.82
N CYS A 36 -17.21 0.78 7.30
CA CYS A 36 -17.43 1.21 8.66
C CYS A 36 -18.93 1.34 8.98
N GLU A 37 -19.74 1.87 8.07
CA GLU A 37 -21.20 1.90 8.23
C GLU A 37 -21.80 0.50 8.34
N ILE A 38 -21.43 -0.41 7.44
CA ILE A 38 -21.93 -1.79 7.45
C ILE A 38 -21.60 -2.44 8.80
N ARG A 39 -20.36 -2.30 9.26
CA ARG A 39 -19.91 -2.87 10.55
C ARG A 39 -20.67 -2.30 11.74
N ARG A 40 -20.96 -0.98 11.75
CA ARG A 40 -21.79 -0.36 12.81
C ARG A 40 -23.23 -0.86 12.75
N LYS A 41 -23.81 -0.99 11.55
CA LYS A 41 -25.17 -1.56 11.36
C LYS A 41 -25.25 -3.00 11.84
N MET A 42 -24.24 -3.82 11.53
CA MET A 42 -24.15 -5.21 12.03
C MET A 42 -24.04 -5.24 13.55
N LEU A 43 -23.16 -4.44 14.15
CA LEU A 43 -23.04 -4.37 15.61
C LEU A 43 -24.35 -3.92 16.27
N PHE A 44 -25.06 -2.96 15.67
CA PHE A 44 -26.37 -2.53 16.15
C PHE A 44 -27.39 -3.67 16.13
N SER A 45 -27.44 -4.47 15.06
CA SER A 45 -28.34 -5.62 14.98
C SER A 45 -28.07 -6.68 16.05
N LEU A 46 -26.83 -6.80 16.51
CA LEU A 46 -26.41 -7.79 17.52
C LEU A 46 -26.48 -7.28 18.95
N LYS A 47 -26.79 -6.01 19.18
CA LYS A 47 -26.65 -5.35 20.49
C LYS A 47 -27.54 -5.95 21.59
N GLY A 48 -28.61 -6.65 21.22
CA GLY A 48 -29.47 -7.41 22.15
C GLY A 48 -29.05 -8.86 22.37
N ASP A 49 -28.23 -9.42 21.47
CA ASP A 49 -27.83 -10.83 21.47
C ASP A 49 -26.47 -11.06 22.14
N ILE A 50 -25.70 -10.00 22.34
CA ILE A 50 -24.35 -10.06 22.91
C ILE A 50 -24.26 -9.29 24.24
N PRO A 51 -23.34 -9.69 25.14
CA PRO A 51 -23.08 -8.92 26.35
C PRO A 51 -22.68 -7.48 26.05
N THR A 52 -23.18 -6.53 26.83
CA THR A 52 -22.89 -5.08 26.66
C THR A 52 -21.40 -4.79 26.62
N ALA A 53 -20.60 -5.44 27.47
CA ALA A 53 -19.15 -5.28 27.48
C ALA A 53 -18.49 -5.69 26.15
N LEU A 54 -19.01 -6.73 25.49
CA LEU A 54 -18.54 -7.15 24.17
C LEU A 54 -18.98 -6.16 23.09
N ALA A 55 -20.23 -5.67 23.15
CA ALA A 55 -20.70 -4.64 22.23
C ALA A 55 -19.85 -3.37 22.29
N ASP A 56 -19.53 -2.89 23.49
CA ASP A 56 -18.71 -1.70 23.71
C ASP A 56 -17.27 -1.90 23.22
N MET A 57 -16.71 -3.09 23.41
CA MET A 57 -15.38 -3.45 22.92
C MET A 57 -15.34 -3.45 21.38
N LEU A 58 -16.36 -4.02 20.74
CA LEU A 58 -16.47 -4.06 19.29
C LEU A 58 -16.66 -2.66 18.70
N ASP A 59 -17.45 -1.80 19.33
CA ASP A 59 -17.59 -0.39 18.91
C ASP A 59 -16.25 0.35 18.96
N LYS A 60 -15.49 0.19 20.06
CA LYS A 60 -14.14 0.76 20.17
C LYS A 60 -13.20 0.24 19.08
N LYS A 61 -13.25 -1.06 18.78
CA LYS A 61 -12.43 -1.66 17.72
C LYS A 61 -12.79 -1.09 16.35
N ILE A 62 -14.08 -0.98 16.03
CA ILE A 62 -14.54 -0.39 14.76
C ILE A 62 -14.04 1.05 14.63
N LYS A 63 -14.15 1.87 15.69
CA LYS A 63 -13.65 3.26 15.70
C LYS A 63 -12.13 3.34 15.53
N HIS A 64 -11.38 2.45 16.17
CA HIS A 64 -9.94 2.40 16.04
C HIS A 64 -9.52 2.03 14.60
N GLU A 65 -10.15 1.01 14.00
CA GLU A 65 -9.86 0.61 12.63
C GLU A 65 -10.23 1.69 11.61
N ASP A 66 -11.37 2.36 11.79
CA ASP A 66 -11.79 3.52 10.98
C ASP A 66 -10.71 4.62 10.98
N ALA A 67 -10.24 5.02 12.17
CA ALA A 67 -9.20 6.03 12.31
C ALA A 67 -7.86 5.60 11.70
N ALA A 68 -7.45 4.35 11.90
CA ALA A 68 -6.22 3.81 11.36
C ALA A 68 -6.22 3.80 9.82
N LEU A 69 -7.33 3.34 9.21
CA LEU A 69 -7.47 3.28 7.75
C LEU A 69 -7.47 4.67 7.11
N ARG A 70 -8.16 5.66 7.72
CA ARG A 70 -8.12 7.04 7.22
C ARG A 70 -6.73 7.65 7.30
N THR A 71 -6.01 7.38 8.38
CA THR A 71 -4.64 7.86 8.56
C THR A 71 -3.71 7.29 7.49
N LEU A 72 -3.83 5.99 7.21
CA LEU A 72 -3.04 5.33 6.17
C LEU A 72 -3.34 5.90 4.78
N LEU A 73 -4.62 6.05 4.43
CA LEU A 73 -5.02 6.60 3.13
C LEU A 73 -4.58 8.07 2.98
N GLY A 74 -4.71 8.89 4.02
CA GLY A 74 -4.21 10.26 3.98
C GLY A 74 -2.68 10.34 3.84
N ALA A 75 -1.94 9.39 4.42
CA ALA A 75 -0.50 9.30 4.23
C ALA A 75 -0.12 8.89 2.80
N ASP A 76 -0.86 7.95 2.20
CA ASP A 76 -0.66 7.53 0.81
C ASP A 76 -0.99 8.65 -0.18
N GLU A 77 -2.09 9.39 0.03
CA GLU A 77 -2.45 10.57 -0.77
C GLU A 77 -1.35 11.64 -0.72
N LYS A 78 -0.87 11.97 0.48
CA LYS A 78 0.22 12.94 0.67
C LYS A 78 1.52 12.49 0.00
N LYS A 79 1.83 11.20 0.06
CA LYS A 79 3.01 10.63 -0.62
C LYS A 79 2.86 10.70 -2.14
N ALA A 80 1.67 10.41 -2.67
CA ALA A 80 1.38 10.52 -4.09
C ALA A 80 1.53 11.97 -4.58
N GLU A 81 1.01 12.94 -3.83
CA GLU A 81 1.16 14.37 -4.12
C GLU A 81 2.63 14.80 -4.11
N MET A 82 3.40 14.43 -3.08
CA MET A 82 4.82 14.73 -2.99
C MET A 82 5.60 14.14 -4.18
N ASN A 83 5.30 12.90 -4.57
CA ASN A 83 5.93 12.27 -5.74
C ASN A 83 5.58 12.98 -7.05
N ALA A 84 4.33 13.43 -7.20
CA ALA A 84 3.91 14.20 -8.36
C ALA A 84 4.66 15.54 -8.44
N GLN A 85 4.76 16.26 -7.32
CA GLN A 85 5.53 17.51 -7.24
C GLN A 85 7.01 17.28 -7.55
N MET A 86 7.63 16.27 -6.92
CA MET A 86 9.03 15.90 -7.19
C MET A 86 9.24 15.55 -8.67
N SER A 87 8.29 14.86 -9.32
CA SER A 87 8.38 14.57 -10.75
C SER A 87 8.29 15.83 -11.61
N VAL A 88 7.54 16.86 -11.20
CA VAL A 88 7.47 18.14 -11.91
C VAL A 88 8.80 18.88 -11.75
N ASP A 89 9.32 18.96 -10.53
CA ASP A 89 10.58 19.64 -10.23
C ASP A 89 11.74 19.00 -10.99
N LEU A 90 11.88 17.67 -10.93
CA LEU A 90 12.91 16.93 -11.67
C LEU A 90 12.81 17.13 -13.19
N ARG A 91 11.60 17.18 -13.75
CA ARG A 91 11.43 17.47 -15.18
C ARG A 91 11.90 18.89 -15.51
N SER A 92 11.56 19.86 -14.66
CA SER A 92 11.94 21.25 -14.87
C SER A 92 13.46 21.44 -14.83
N GLU A 93 14.15 20.82 -13.88
CA GLU A 93 15.62 20.83 -13.80
C GLU A 93 16.27 20.15 -15.01
N TYR A 94 15.73 19.00 -15.43
CA TYR A 94 16.23 18.29 -16.61
C TYR A 94 16.12 19.12 -17.89
N PHE A 95 15.02 19.86 -18.07
CA PHE A 95 14.86 20.75 -19.23
C PHE A 95 15.82 21.94 -19.20
N ILE A 96 16.08 22.53 -18.04
CA ILE A 96 17.06 23.61 -17.88
C ILE A 96 18.46 23.09 -18.23
N GLN A 97 18.84 21.92 -17.70
CA GLN A 97 20.15 21.35 -17.94
C GLN A 97 20.37 20.92 -19.39
N LYS A 98 19.40 20.25 -20.02
CA LYS A 98 19.44 19.94 -21.47
C LYS A 98 19.63 21.18 -22.34
N SER A 99 18.99 22.28 -21.97
CA SER A 99 19.09 23.55 -22.72
C SER A 99 20.48 24.18 -22.57
N LEU A 100 21.11 24.04 -21.41
CA LEU A 100 22.49 24.48 -21.18
C LEU A 100 23.49 23.60 -21.94
N ASP A 101 23.33 22.28 -21.91
CA ASP A 101 24.20 21.32 -22.61
C ASP A 101 24.13 21.50 -24.14
N ALA A 102 22.95 21.82 -24.68
CA ALA A 102 22.77 22.08 -26.11
C ALA A 102 23.40 23.40 -26.59
N ASN A 103 23.63 24.36 -25.70
CA ASN A 103 24.27 25.65 -26.02
C ASN A 103 25.79 25.64 -25.77
N LEU A 104 26.35 24.52 -25.27
CA LEU A 104 27.78 24.32 -25.04
C LEU A 104 28.48 23.51 -26.15
N LEU A 105 27.73 23.00 -27.14
CA LEU A 105 28.20 22.26 -28.33
C LEU A 105 28.07 23.13 -29.59
#